data_AF-A0A1I2G5V8-F1
#
_entry.id   AF-A0A1I2G5V8-F1
#
_cell.length_a   1.000
_cell.length_b   1.000
_cell.length_c   1.000
_cell.angle_alpha   90.00
_cell.angle_beta   90.00
_cell.angle_gamma   90.00
#
_symmetry.space_group_name_H-M   'P 1'
#
loop_
_entity.id
_entity.type
_entity.pdbx_description
1 polymer ?
#
loop_
_entity_poly.entity_id
_entity_poly.type
_entity_poly.pdbx_seq_one_letter_code
_entity_poly.pdbx_strand_id
1 'polypeptide(L)' 'MYGGSLDQANAALRTYVQEHGDRPWTAEELTELARLRADWTAAARGTRMAIRPVQGPAAGPVSGAAVVTAA' A
#
# COMPACT_ATOMS: atom_id res chain seq x y z
N MET A 1 -19.33 4.35 -7.78
CA MET A 1 -18.46 3.89 -6.68
C MET A 1 -17.34 3.05 -7.27
N TYR A 2 -16.13 3.59 -7.42
CA TYR A 2 -14.96 2.84 -7.94
C TYR A 2 -13.91 2.53 -6.85
N GLY A 3 -14.25 2.73 -5.57
CA GLY A 3 -13.34 2.52 -4.43
C GLY A 3 -13.58 1.26 -3.60
N GLY A 4 -14.65 0.50 -3.87
CA GLY A 4 -15.17 -0.53 -2.95
C GLY A 4 -14.18 -1.65 -2.62
N SER A 5 -13.48 -2.19 -3.61
CA SER A 5 -12.59 -3.34 -3.41
C SER A 5 -11.25 -2.98 -2.76
N LEU A 6 -10.70 -1.80 -3.07
CA LEU A 6 -9.43 -1.34 -2.48
C LEU A 6 -9.62 -0.92 -1.03
N ASP A 7 -10.68 -0.17 -0.73
CA ASP A 7 -10.99 0.29 0.62
C ASP A 7 -11.33 -0.89 1.53
N GLN A 8 -12.10 -1.85 1.03
CA GLN A 8 -12.42 -3.08 1.74
C GLN A 8 -11.18 -3.95 2.02
N ALA A 9 -10.30 -4.14 1.04
CA ALA A 9 -9.05 -4.88 1.25
C ALA A 9 -8.13 -4.18 2.27
N ASN A 10 -8.08 -2.86 2.24
CA ASN A 10 -7.32 -2.08 3.22
C ASN A 10 -7.94 -2.14 4.62
N ALA A 11 -9.27 -2.12 4.72
CA ALA A 11 -9.98 -2.27 5.99
C ALA A 11 -9.69 -3.64 6.63
N ALA A 12 -9.76 -4.72 5.84
CA ALA A 12 -9.45 -6.07 6.31
C ALA A 12 -8.00 -6.18 6.83
N LEU A 13 -7.03 -5.61 6.10
CA LEU A 13 -5.63 -5.55 6.54
C LEU A 13 -5.47 -4.80 7.86
N ARG A 14 -6.12 -3.64 8.01
CA ARG A 14 -6.03 -2.81 9.22
C ARG A 14 -6.68 -3.48 10.42
N THR A 15 -7.86 -4.07 10.25
CA THR A 15 -8.52 -4.84 11.31
C THR A 15 -7.63 -5.98 11.78
N TYR A 16 -7.07 -6.76 10.85
CA TYR A 16 -6.21 -7.88 11.21
C TYR A 16 -4.99 -7.47 12.04
N VAL A 17 -4.30 -6.39 11.64
CA VAL A 17 -3.16 -5.84 12.40
C VAL A 17 -3.59 -5.28 13.76
N GLN A 18 -4.75 -4.60 13.83
CA GLN A 18 -5.27 -4.03 15.06
C GLN A 18 -5.68 -5.11 16.07
N GLU A 19 -6.33 -6.17 15.63
CA GLU A 19 -6.73 -7.30 16.47
C GLU A 19 -5.53 -8.13 16.94
N HIS A 20 -4.47 -8.22 16.13
CA HIS A 20 -3.24 -8.89 16.53
C HIS A 20 -2.55 -8.16 17.70
N GLY A 21 -2.50 -6.82 17.64
CA GLY A 21 -1.90 -5.98 18.68
C GLY A 21 -0.37 -6.16 18.79
N ASP A 22 0.17 -6.01 19.99
CA ASP A 22 1.62 -6.16 20.28
C ASP A 22 2.07 -7.60 20.53
N ARG A 23 1.21 -8.59 20.24
CA ARG A 23 1.58 -10.00 20.38
C ARG A 23 2.67 -10.35 19.36
N PRO A 24 3.55 -11.32 19.67
CA PRO A 24 4.52 -11.78 18.70
C PRO A 24 3.81 -12.53 17.58
N TRP A 25 4.17 -12.20 16.33
CA TRP A 25 3.64 -12.84 15.14
C TRP A 25 4.16 -14.26 14.98
N THR A 26 3.26 -15.20 14.73
CA THR A 26 3.61 -16.55 14.27
C THR A 26 3.87 -16.57 12.76
N ALA A 27 4.56 -17.61 12.29
CA ALA A 27 4.81 -17.79 10.84
C ALA A 27 3.50 -17.91 10.03
N GLU A 28 2.45 -18.48 10.63
CA GLU A 28 1.13 -18.62 10.03
C GLU A 28 0.43 -17.26 9.89
N GLU A 29 0.48 -16.44 10.94
CA GLU A 29 -0.09 -15.08 10.91
C GLU A 29 0.67 -14.16 9.95
N LEU A 30 2.00 -14.30 9.85
CA LEU A 30 2.79 -13.58 8.85
C LEU A 30 2.43 -14.00 7.42
N THR A 31 2.11 -15.27 7.21
CA THR A 31 1.65 -15.77 5.91
C THR A 31 0.30 -15.17 5.55
N GLU A 32 -0.61 -15.09 6.51
CA GLU A 32 -1.94 -14.47 6.31
C GLU A 32 -1.83 -12.96 6.09
N LEU A 33 -0.97 -12.26 6.84
CA LEU A 33 -0.67 -10.86 6.61
C LEU A 33 -0.11 -10.62 5.20
N ALA A 34 0.77 -11.50 4.72
CA ALA A 34 1.32 -11.42 3.38
C ALA A 34 0.25 -11.60 2.30
N ARG A 35 -0.74 -12.49 2.52
CA ARG A 35 -1.89 -12.66 1.62
C ARG A 35 -2.76 -11.41 1.56
N LEU A 36 -3.17 -10.88 2.72
CA LEU A 36 -3.97 -9.65 2.79
C LEU A 36 -3.26 -8.47 2.10
N ARG A 37 -1.95 -8.36 2.29
CA ARG A 37 -1.13 -7.34 1.63
C ARG A 37 -1.04 -7.54 0.12
N ALA A 38 -0.97 -8.78 -0.37
CA ALA A 38 -0.98 -9.09 -1.79
C ALA A 38 -2.32 -8.70 -2.43
N ASP A 39 -3.45 -9.00 -1.78
CA ASP A 39 -4.79 -8.65 -2.25
C ASP A 39 -4.99 -7.14 -2.34
N TRP A 40 -4.58 -6.41 -1.29
CA TRP A 40 -4.57 -4.94 -1.33
C TRP A 40 -3.69 -4.40 -2.45
N THR A 41 -2.50 -4.97 -2.65
CA THR A 41 -1.57 -4.55 -3.71
C THR A 41 -2.15 -4.79 -5.11
N ALA A 42 -2.83 -5.91 -5.31
CA ALA A 42 -3.50 -6.23 -6.57
C ALA A 42 -4.64 -5.24 -6.85
N ALA A 43 -5.49 -4.97 -5.85
CA ALA A 43 -6.55 -3.96 -5.96
C ALA A 43 -5.98 -2.56 -6.25
N ALA A 44 -4.90 -2.17 -5.56
CA ALA A 44 -4.25 -0.87 -5.75
C ALA A 44 -3.65 -0.70 -7.14
N ARG A 45 -3.07 -1.77 -7.70
CA ARG A 45 -2.57 -1.77 -9.10
C ARG A 45 -3.73 -1.63 -10.09
N GLY A 46 -4.86 -2.30 -9.86
CA GLY A 46 -6.07 -2.13 -10.67
C GLY A 46 -6.57 -0.69 -10.66
N THR A 47 -6.64 -0.06 -9.49
CA THR A 47 -7.01 1.36 -9.36
C THR A 47 -5.99 2.31 -10.00
N ARG A 48 -4.68 2.06 -9.85
CA ARG A 48 -3.62 2.87 -10.48
C ARG A 48 -3.62 2.74 -12.00
N MET A 49 -3.97 1.58 -12.55
CA MET A 49 -4.12 1.40 -14.01
C MET A 49 -5.37 2.10 -14.56
N ALA A 50 -6.46 2.17 -13.78
CA ALA A 50 -7.64 2.94 -14.16
C ALA A 50 -7.36 4.46 -14.21
N ILE A 51 -6.42 4.94 -13.39
CA ILE A 51 -5.88 6.30 -13.47
C ILE A 51 -4.66 6.28 -14.41
N ARG A 52 -4.87 6.14 -15.73
CA ARG A 52 -3.76 6.36 -16.67
C ARG A 52 -3.20 7.78 -16.44
N PRO A 53 -1.87 7.95 -16.43
CA PRO A 53 -1.26 9.27 -16.34
C PRO A 53 -1.65 10.06 -17.59
N VAL A 54 -2.03 11.33 -17.42
CA VAL A 54 -1.99 12.29 -18.52
C VAL A 54 -0.63 12.14 -19.19
N GLN A 55 -0.64 11.81 -20.49
CA GLN A 55 0.55 11.90 -21.32
C GLN A 55 0.90 13.38 -21.46
N GLY A 56 1.53 13.95 -20.43
CA GLY A 56 2.20 15.23 -20.51
C GLY A 56 3.52 15.05 -21.27
N PRO A 57 3.90 15.98 -22.16
CA PRO A 57 5.12 15.84 -22.93
C PRO A 57 6.33 15.90 -21.99
N ALA A 58 7.34 15.08 -22.31
CA ALA A 58 8.55 14.85 -21.54
C ALA A 58 9.26 16.13 -21.06
N ALA A 59 9.67 16.19 -19.79
CA ALA A 59 10.93 16.84 -19.34
C ALA A 59 11.15 16.74 -17.81
N GLY A 60 12.26 16.11 -17.41
CA GLY A 60 13.00 16.46 -16.18
C GLY A 60 13.08 15.41 -15.06
N PRO A 61 14.27 14.90 -14.69
CA PRO A 61 14.48 14.18 -13.44
C PRO A 61 14.60 15.20 -12.30
N VAL A 62 13.71 15.15 -11.30
CA VAL A 62 13.94 15.87 -10.04
C VAL A 62 14.78 15.00 -9.11
N SER A 63 16.09 15.19 -9.18
CA SER A 63 16.99 14.91 -8.06
C SER A 63 16.85 16.03 -7.02
N GLY A 64 16.52 15.69 -5.79
CA GLY A 64 16.57 16.62 -4.65
C GLY A 64 15.88 16.00 -3.44
N ALA A 65 16.37 16.10 -2.20
CA ALA A 65 17.60 16.68 -1.69
C ALA A 65 17.82 16.04 -0.29
N ALA A 66 19.09 15.93 0.11
CA ALA A 66 19.54 15.30 1.34
C ALA A 66 18.89 15.89 2.61
N VAL A 67 18.61 15.02 3.57
CA VAL A 67 18.18 15.35 4.94
C VAL A 67 19.39 15.93 5.68
N VAL A 68 19.30 17.17 6.17
CA VAL A 68 20.26 17.74 7.12
C VAL A 68 19.74 17.45 8.53
N THR A 69 20.47 16.61 9.26
CA THR A 69 20.32 16.45 10.71
C THR A 69 21.36 17.36 11.38
N ALA A 70 20.91 18.37 12.11
CA ALA A 70 21.77 19.11 13.03
C ALA A 70 21.67 18.47 14.42
N ALA A 71 22.83 18.25 15.05
CA ALA A 71 23.00 17.79 16.42
C ALA A 71 23.15 18.99 17.37
#